data_AF-A0A916MCS8-F1
#
_entry.id   AF-A0A916MCS8-F1
#
_cell.length_a   1.000
_cell.length_b   1.000
_cell.length_c   1.000
_cell.angle_alpha   90.00
_cell.angle_beta   90.00
_cell.angle_gamma   90.00
#
_symmetry.space_group_name_H-M   'P 1'
#
loop_
_entity.id
_entity.type
_entity.pdbx_description
1 polymer ?
#
loop_
_entity_poly.entity_id
_entity_poly.type
_entity_poly.pdbx_seq_one_letter_code
_entity_poly.pdbx_strand_id
1 'polypeptide(L)' 'MFQTPPIPQPQVIHALANFRREWQSAAGDTSLLTIQGSVGLILADLVRELGVPAETQIEILGADLFTEVQEKLDSPERM' A
#
# COMPACT_ATOMS: atom_id res chain seq x y z
N MET A 1 18.22 -0.45 17.75
CA MET A 1 18.36 -0.53 16.29
C MET A 1 17.73 -1.84 15.86
N PHE A 2 16.50 -1.81 15.36
CA PHE A 2 15.87 -2.99 14.79
C PHE A 2 16.49 -3.19 13.41
N GLN A 3 17.23 -4.28 13.24
CA GLN A 3 17.76 -4.66 11.94
C GLN A 3 16.62 -5.36 11.19
N THR A 4 15.77 -4.57 10.52
CA THR A 4 14.79 -5.14 9.61
C THR A 4 15.59 -5.84 8.50
N PRO A 5 15.44 -7.15 8.31
CA PRO A 5 16.14 -7.84 7.25
C PRO A 5 15.82 -7.18 5.91
N PRO A 6 16.80 -7.04 5.00
CA PRO A 6 16.57 -6.38 3.72
C PRO A 6 15.47 -7.10 2.96
N ILE A 7 14.51 -6.34 2.42
CA ILE A 7 13.46 -6.90 1.57
C ILE A 7 14.13 -7.43 0.29
N PRO A 8 13.97 -8.71 -0.06
CA PRO A 8 14.50 -9.26 -1.29
C PRO A 8 14.02 -8.48 -2.53
N GLN A 9 14.93 -8.17 -3.45
CA GLN A 9 14.59 -7.47 -4.70
C GLN A 9 13.43 -8.11 -5.48
N PRO A 10 13.32 -9.46 -5.60
CA PRO A 10 12.17 -10.07 -6.27
C PRO A 10 10.82 -9.75 -5.60
N GLN A 11 10.81 -9.63 -4.27
CA GLN A 11 9.61 -9.27 -3.52
C GLN A 11 9.19 -7.83 -3.81
N VAL A 12 10.16 -6.90 -3.86
CA VAL A 12 9.90 -5.51 -4.23
C VAL A 12 9.33 -5.41 -5.66
N ILE A 13 9.94 -6.13 -6.61
CA ILE A 13 9.47 -6.17 -8.01
C ILE A 13 8.05 -6.73 -8.07
N HIS A 14 7.76 -7.80 -7.33
CA HIS A 14 6.43 -8.41 -7.31
C HIS A 14 5.38 -7.45 -6.73
N ALA A 15 5.67 -6.80 -5.60
CA ALA A 15 4.79 -5.81 -4.97
C ALA A 15 4.47 -4.65 -5.93
N LEU A 16 5.49 -4.08 -6.58
CA LEU A 16 5.30 -3.00 -7.56
C LEU A 16 4.50 -3.44 -8.78
N ALA A 17 4.71 -4.66 -9.27
CA ALA A 17 3.96 -5.22 -10.38
C ALA A 17 2.48 -5.48 -10.03
N ASN A 18 2.20 -5.91 -8.80
CA ASN A 18 0.84 -6.06 -8.27
C ASN A 18 0.16 -4.71 -8.16
N PHE A 19 0.79 -3.76 -7.45
CA PHE A 19 0.31 -2.39 -7.29
C PHE A 19 -0.10 -1.78 -8.63
N ARG A 20 0.79 -1.81 -9.63
CA ARG A 20 0.48 -1.30 -10.98
C ARG A 20 -0.74 -2.00 -11.60
N ARG A 21 -0.85 -3.32 -11.47
CA ARG A 21 -1.97 -4.10 -12.04
C ARG A 21 -3.30 -3.73 -11.39
N GLU A 22 -3.33 -3.63 -10.07
CA GLU A 22 -4.53 -3.27 -9.32
C GLU A 22 -5.00 -1.86 -9.68
N TRP A 23 -4.07 -0.90 -9.69
CA TRP A 23 -4.40 0.48 -10.06
C TRP A 23 -4.76 0.63 -11.53
N GLN A 24 -4.16 -0.17 -12.44
CA GLN A 24 -4.57 -0.19 -13.84
C GLN A 24 -6.00 -0.73 -13.98
N SER A 25 -6.36 -1.74 -13.20
CA SER A 25 -7.72 -2.26 -13.15
C SER A 25 -8.70 -1.21 -12.60
N ALA A 26 -8.33 -0.50 -11.54
CA ALA A 26 -9.15 0.56 -10.94
C ALA A 26 -9.29 1.78 -11.87
N ALA A 27 -8.27 2.10 -12.66
CA ALA A 27 -8.30 3.18 -13.64
C ALA A 27 -9.19 2.90 -14.86
N GLY A 28 -9.50 1.62 -15.12
CA GLY A 28 -10.21 1.20 -16.33
C GLY A 28 -9.46 1.65 -17.59
N ASP A 29 -10.17 2.40 -18.45
CA ASP A 29 -9.61 2.95 -19.69
C ASP A 29 -8.82 4.26 -19.49
N THR A 30 -8.73 4.76 -18.26
CA THR A 30 -8.00 6.00 -17.95
C THR A 30 -6.51 5.74 -17.79
N SER A 31 -5.68 6.71 -18.17
CA SER A 31 -4.24 6.64 -17.93
C SER A 31 -3.91 6.72 -16.43
N LEU A 32 -3.05 5.81 -15.96
CA LEU A 32 -2.45 5.85 -14.61
C LEU A 32 -1.74 7.18 -14.29
N LEU A 33 -1.33 7.93 -15.31
CA LEU A 33 -0.68 9.24 -15.13
C LEU A 33 -1.69 10.35 -14.84
N THR A 34 -2.98 10.12 -15.05
CA THR A 34 -4.03 11.15 -14.98
C THR A 34 -5.13 10.83 -13.98
N ILE A 35 -5.16 9.61 -13.42
CA ILE A 35 -6.14 9.26 -12.39
C ILE A 35 -5.91 10.08 -11.12
N GLN A 36 -7.00 10.41 -10.43
CA GLN A 36 -6.94 10.94 -9.07
C GLN A 36 -6.97 9.78 -8.08
N GLY A 37 -6.00 9.75 -7.16
CA GLY A 37 -5.91 8.73 -6.12
C GLY A 37 -5.44 9.33 -4.80
N SER A 38 -5.87 8.73 -3.68
CA SER A 38 -5.36 9.10 -2.35
C SER A 38 -3.93 8.60 -2.20
N VAL A 39 -2.99 9.52 -2.01
CA VAL A 39 -1.57 9.20 -1.75
C VAL A 39 -1.43 8.30 -0.51
N GLY A 40 -2.24 8.54 0.53
CA GLY A 40 -2.25 7.72 1.73
C GLY A 40 -2.66 6.27 1.47
N LEU A 41 -3.69 6.05 0.66
CA LEU A 41 -4.12 4.69 0.27
C LEU A 41 -3.09 4.00 -0.64
N ILE A 42 -2.45 4.76 -1.53
CA ILE A 42 -1.36 4.25 -2.37
C ILE A 42 -0.19 3.74 -1.51
N LEU A 43 0.24 4.55 -0.53
CA LEU A 43 1.33 4.17 0.37
C LEU A 43 0.96 2.95 1.20
N ALA A 44 -0.25 2.91 1.74
CA ALA A 44 -0.73 1.78 2.53
C ALA A 44 -0.76 0.48 1.72
N ASP A 45 -1.23 0.55 0.48
CA ASP A 45 -1.31 -0.61 -0.40
C ASP A 45 0.08 -1.16 -0.75
N LEU A 46 1.02 -0.28 -1.06
CA LEU A 46 2.41 -0.67 -1.32
C LEU A 46 3.07 -1.32 -0.10
N VAL A 47 2.88 -0.74 1.09
CA VAL A 47 3.43 -1.25 2.35
C VAL A 47 2.85 -2.63 2.70
N ARG A 48 1.55 -2.82 2.44
CA ARG A 48 0.86 -4.10 2.60
C ARG A 48 1.41 -5.16 1.63
N GLU A 49 1.58 -4.81 0.36
CA GLU A 49 2.12 -5.71 -0.68
C GLU A 49 3.58 -6.11 -0.44
N LEU A 50 4.35 -5.27 0.25
CA LEU A 50 5.71 -5.60 0.69
C LEU A 50 5.73 -6.66 1.80
N GLY A 51 4.59 -7.00 2.40
CA GLY A 51 4.47 -8.10 3.38
C GLY A 51 5.29 -7.87 4.65
N VAL A 52 5.52 -6.61 5.02
CA VAL A 52 6.32 -6.26 6.21
C VAL A 52 5.46 -6.34 7.48
N PRO A 53 6.06 -6.60 8.66
CA PRO A 53 5.34 -6.66 9.93
C PRO A 53 4.63 -5.34 10.26
N ALA A 54 3.53 -5.40 11.02
CA ALA A 54 2.73 -4.23 11.38
C ALA A 54 3.56 -3.09 12.01
N GLU A 55 4.53 -3.41 12.86
CA GLU A 55 5.45 -2.42 13.44
C GLU A 55 6.22 -1.64 12.36
N THR A 56 6.72 -2.34 11.34
CA THR A 56 7.40 -1.73 10.18
C THR A 56 6.43 -0.96 9.30
N GLN A 57 5.16 -1.41 9.20
CA GLN A 57 4.14 -0.64 8.48
C GLN A 57 3.86 0.69 9.17
N ILE A 58 3.77 0.70 10.51
CA ILE A 58 3.60 1.91 11.32
C ILE A 58 4.80 2.84 11.17
N GLU A 59 6.02 2.30 11.14
CA GLU A 59 7.23 3.10 10.90
C GLU A 59 7.21 3.79 9.53
N ILE A 60 6.77 3.10 8.47
CA ILE A 60 6.74 3.65 7.11
C ILE A 60 5.60 4.65 6.92
N LEU A 61 4.40 4.33 7.41
CA LEU A 61 3.19 5.14 7.19
C LEU A 61 3.06 6.28 8.21
N GLY A 62 3.70 6.13 9.37
CA GLY A 62 3.38 6.92 10.56
C GLY A 62 2.09 6.43 11.23
N ALA A 63 1.98 6.69 12.54
CA ALA A 63 0.86 6.20 13.35
C ALA A 63 -0.50 6.74 12.88
N ASP A 64 -0.56 8.01 12.48
CA ASP A 64 -1.82 8.66 12.09
C ASP A 64 -2.38 8.06 10.79
N LEU A 65 -1.56 7.97 9.74
CA LEU A 65 -1.98 7.38 8.46
C LEU A 65 -2.26 5.88 8.59
N PHE A 66 -1.45 5.15 9.36
CA PHE A 66 -1.71 3.74 9.63
C PHE A 66 -3.09 3.55 10.27
N THR A 67 -3.41 4.35 11.30
CA THR A 67 -4.70 4.29 11.99
C THR A 67 -5.85 4.67 11.05
N GLU A 68 -5.72 5.78 10.30
CA GLU A 68 -6.75 6.22 9.35
C GLU A 68 -7.05 5.14 8.29
N VAL A 69 -6.02 4.43 7.83
CA VAL A 69 -6.17 3.33 6.87
C VAL A 69 -6.88 2.14 7.50
N GLN A 70 -6.52 1.73 8.73
CA GLN A 70 -7.21 0.65 9.43
C GLN A 70 -8.69 0.99 9.62
N GLU A 71 -9.00 2.19 10.08
CA GLU A 71 -10.39 2.65 10.27
C GLU A 71 -11.19 2.62 8.96
N LYS A 72 -10.58 3.04 7.84
CA LYS A 72 -11.22 2.97 6.51
C LYS A 72 -11.44 1.55 6.00
N LEU A 73 -10.59 0.61 6.37
CA LEU A 73 -10.68 -0.79 5.95
C LEU A 73 -11.62 -1.62 6.84
N ASP A 74 -11.70 -1.31 8.14
CA ASP A 74 -12.60 -1.94 9.11
C ASP A 74 -14.03 -1.39 9.06
N SER A 75 -14.24 -0.23 8.42
CA SER A 75 -15.56 0.35 8.25
C SER A 75 -16.43 -0.51 7.31
N PRO A 76 -17.64 -0.94 7.73
CA PRO A 76 -18.48 -1.92 7.03
C PRO A 76 -19.12 -1.44 5.72
N GLU A 77 -18.67 -0.32 5.14
CA GLU A 77 -19.18 0.19 3.85
C GLU A 77 -18.60 -0.52 2.62
N ARG A 78 -17.90 -1.64 2.80
CA ARG A 78 -17.54 -2.60 1.75
C ARG A 78 -18.33 -3.91 1.90
N MET A 79 -19.64 -3.88 1.66
CA MET A 79 -20.44 -5.03 1.22
C MET A 79 -21.45 -4.59 0.16
#